data_AF-A0A8I0SD47-F1
#
_entry.id   AF-A0A8I0SD47-F1
#
_cell.length_a   1.000
_cell.length_b   1.000
_cell.length_c   1.000
_cell.angle_alpha   90.00
_cell.angle_beta   90.00
_cell.angle_gamma   90.00
#
_symmetry.space_group_name_H-M   'P 1'
#
loop_
_entity.id
_entity.type
_entity.pdbx_description
1 polymer ?
#
loop_
_entity_poly.entity_id
_entity_poly.type
_entity_poly.pdbx_seq_one_letter_code
_entity_poly.pdbx_strand_id
1 'polypeptide(L)'
;MKTLPSDVLQAVDVRVQPDGLEVIFHSNVPQPLIASGHTVEYGISLSGADRMIRRDFIVEMTVDTTRIAIEDPMTATDAEVNASHVTIAPSSVTAFFPDEQLVPYIDSLTAFSVIDGTDVDVMFDVTFPKRL
;
A
#
# COMPACT_ATOMS: atom_id res chain seq x y z
N MET A 1 -9.44 -4.10 25.36
CA MET A 1 -9.01 -3.90 23.97
C MET A 1 -8.74 -5.27 23.37
N LYS A 2 -9.40 -5.63 22.27
CA LYS A 2 -9.03 -6.82 21.50
C LYS A 2 -7.77 -6.45 20.73
N THR A 3 -6.66 -7.11 21.03
CA THR A 3 -5.45 -7.05 20.22
C THR A 3 -5.80 -7.53 18.82
N LEU A 4 -5.58 -6.69 17.81
CA LEU A 4 -5.62 -7.13 16.43
C LEU A 4 -4.44 -8.09 16.20
N PRO A 5 -4.64 -9.21 15.47
CA PRO A 5 -3.57 -10.17 15.24
C PRO A 5 -2.43 -9.52 14.44
N SER A 6 -1.19 -9.91 14.71
CA SER A 6 0.03 -9.49 14.00
C SER A 6 0.06 -9.83 12.50
N ASP A 7 -1.01 -10.44 11.97
CA ASP A 7 -1.03 -11.13 10.69
C ASP A 7 -2.11 -10.56 9.77
N VAL A 8 -2.47 -9.28 9.93
CA VAL A 8 -3.56 -8.65 9.17
C VAL A 8 -3.28 -8.66 7.67
N LEU A 9 -2.05 -8.39 7.24
CA LEU A 9 -1.66 -8.44 5.83
C LEU A 9 -1.12 -9.83 5.48
N GLN A 10 -1.73 -10.49 4.50
CA GLN A 10 -1.42 -11.89 4.14
C GLN A 10 -0.65 -12.01 2.82
N ALA A 11 -0.93 -11.12 1.88
CA ALA A 11 -0.27 -11.07 0.59
C ALA A 11 -0.47 -9.69 -0.03
N VAL A 12 0.42 -9.34 -0.96
CA VAL A 12 0.28 -8.14 -1.79
C VAL A 12 0.53 -8.52 -3.25
N ASP A 13 -0.45 -8.25 -4.11
CA ASP A 13 -0.28 -8.33 -5.55
C ASP A 13 -0.07 -6.93 -6.12
N VAL A 14 0.97 -6.77 -6.94
CA VAL A 14 1.28 -5.49 -7.57
C VAL A 14 1.28 -5.67 -9.07
N ARG A 15 0.52 -4.84 -9.77
CA ARG A 15 0.42 -4.82 -11.23
C ARG A 15 0.84 -3.45 -11.74
N VAL A 16 1.94 -3.49 -12.48
CA VAL A 16 2.46 -2.35 -13.20
C VAL A 16 1.62 -2.11 -14.45
N GLN A 17 1.04 -0.93 -14.57
CA GLN A 17 0.25 -0.49 -15.73
C GLN A 17 0.96 0.67 -16.44
N PRO A 18 0.64 0.97 -17.71
CA PRO A 18 1.26 2.08 -18.43
C PRO A 18 1.05 3.45 -17.78
N ASP A 19 -0.06 3.61 -17.06
CA ASP A 19 -0.53 4.84 -16.43
C ASP A 19 -0.35 4.86 -14.89
N GLY A 20 0.25 3.81 -14.31
CA GLY A 20 0.47 3.74 -12.87
C GLY A 20 0.59 2.33 -12.32
N LEU A 21 0.10 2.16 -11.09
CA LEU A 21 0.26 0.95 -10.31
C LEU A 21 -1.05 0.52 -9.67
N GLU A 22 -1.49 -0.70 -9.95
CA GLU A 22 -2.57 -1.33 -9.17
C GLU A 22 -1.94 -2.22 -8.09
N VAL A 23 -2.39 -2.04 -6.85
CA VAL A 23 -1.94 -2.79 -5.68
C VAL A 23 -3.14 -3.41 -5.00
N ILE A 24 -3.05 -4.70 -4.70
CA ILE A 24 -4.08 -5.47 -4.00
C ILE A 24 -3.48 -5.98 -2.69
N PHE A 25 -3.95 -5.44 -1.58
CA PHE A 25 -3.61 -5.89 -0.23
C PHE A 25 -4.61 -6.94 0.22
N HIS A 26 -4.15 -8.15 0.50
CA HIS A 26 -5.00 -9.25 0.98
C HIS A 26 -4.93 -9.36 2.50
N SER A 27 -6.08 -9.52 3.14
CA SER A 27 -6.18 -9.65 4.59
C SER A 27 -6.99 -10.86 5.02
N ASN A 28 -6.56 -11.48 6.12
CA ASN A 28 -7.33 -12.52 6.83
C ASN A 28 -8.38 -11.95 7.79
N VAL A 29 -8.38 -10.64 8.02
CA VAL A 29 -9.36 -9.94 8.85
C VAL A 29 -10.27 -9.09 7.96
N PRO A 30 -11.60 -9.14 8.16
CA PRO A 30 -12.51 -8.30 7.41
C PRO A 30 -12.21 -6.80 7.56
N GLN A 31 -12.04 -6.10 6.44
CA GLN A 31 -11.70 -4.66 6.41
C GLN A 31 -12.60 -3.77 7.29
N PRO A 32 -13.95 -3.94 7.27
CA PRO A 32 -14.82 -3.15 8.14
C PRO A 32 -14.60 -3.40 9.63
N LEU A 33 -14.09 -4.58 10.03
CA LEU A 33 -13.81 -4.89 11.43
C LEU A 33 -12.50 -4.24 11.88
N ILE A 34 -11.50 -4.15 11.01
CA ILE A 34 -10.23 -3.47 11.33
C ILE A 34 -10.51 -1.97 11.45
N ALA A 35 -11.21 -1.39 10.48
CA ALA A 35 -11.55 0.03 10.49
C ALA A 35 -12.49 0.44 11.64
N SER A 36 -13.32 -0.47 12.19
CA SER A 36 -14.37 -0.18 13.19
C SER A 36 -13.93 0.44 14.53
N GLY A 37 -12.63 0.64 14.74
CA GLY A 37 -12.10 1.34 15.91
C GLY A 37 -10.61 1.67 15.81
N HIS A 38 -10.03 1.57 14.62
CA HIS A 38 -8.61 1.72 14.38
C HIS A 38 -8.38 2.51 13.09
N THR A 39 -7.26 3.23 13.03
CA THR A 39 -6.71 3.70 11.75
C THR A 39 -5.83 2.60 11.17
N VAL A 40 -6.06 2.24 9.91
CA VAL A 40 -5.35 1.18 9.22
C VAL A 40 -4.67 1.77 8.01
N GLU A 41 -3.38 1.56 7.89
CA GLU A 41 -2.62 1.90 6.69
C GLU A 41 -2.14 0.63 6.02
N TYR A 42 -2.35 0.53 4.73
CA TYR A 42 -1.71 -0.44 3.85
C TYR A 42 -0.79 0.32 2.91
N GLY A 43 0.44 -0.15 2.76
CA GLY A 43 1.34 0.50 1.84
C GLY A 43 2.35 -0.42 1.20
N ILE A 44 2.92 0.09 0.12
CA ILE A 44 4.13 -0.46 -0.48
C ILE A 44 5.16 0.65 -0.60
N SER A 45 6.43 0.30 -0.39
CA SER A 45 7.57 1.15 -0.66
C SER A 45 8.28 0.65 -1.90
N LEU A 46 8.45 1.53 -2.88
CA LEU A 46 9.25 1.30 -4.08
C LEU A 46 10.59 2.00 -3.94
N SER A 47 11.66 1.29 -4.28
CA SER A 47 12.99 1.87 -4.43
C SER A 47 13.49 1.75 -5.86
N GLY A 48 14.05 2.84 -6.37
CA GLY A 48 14.72 2.89 -7.66
C GLY A 48 16.03 2.10 -7.67
N ALA A 49 16.50 1.70 -8.85
CA ALA A 49 17.76 0.96 -9.01
C ALA A 49 19.01 1.68 -8.46
N ASP A 50 18.99 3.01 -8.41
CA ASP A 50 20.05 3.82 -7.79
C ASP A 50 19.86 4.06 -6.29
N ARG A 51 18.74 3.56 -5.72
CA ARG A 51 18.27 3.78 -4.35
C ARG A 51 18.14 5.24 -3.94
N MET A 52 18.22 6.17 -4.88
CA MET A 52 18.05 7.60 -4.62
C MET A 52 16.59 8.01 -4.69
N ILE A 53 15.76 7.20 -5.37
CA ILE A 53 14.32 7.38 -5.43
C ILE A 53 13.67 6.36 -4.50
N ARG A 54 12.94 6.84 -3.49
CA ARG A 54 12.01 6.03 -2.69
C ARG A 54 10.62 6.67 -2.75
N ARG A 55 9.59 5.83 -2.89
CA ARG A 55 8.20 6.25 -2.92
C ARG A 55 7.34 5.29 -2.13
N ASP A 56 6.53 5.82 -1.22
CA ASP A 56 5.61 5.04 -0.42
C ASP A 56 4.18 5.30 -0.94
N PHE A 57 3.48 4.23 -1.30
CA PHE A 57 2.13 4.26 -1.86
C PHE A 57 1.19 3.73 -0.79
N ILE A 58 0.38 4.62 -0.21
CA ILE A 58 -0.34 4.36 1.03
C ILE A 58 -1.84 4.47 0.80
N VAL A 59 -2.58 3.52 1.36
CA VAL A 59 -4.02 3.59 1.57
C VAL A 59 -4.26 3.63 3.06
N GLU A 60 -4.76 4.76 3.56
CA GLU A 60 -5.19 4.93 4.94
C GLU A 60 -6.72 4.78 5.01
N MET A 61 -7.18 4.02 5.98
CA MET A 61 -8.59 3.72 6.21
C MET A 61 -8.96 3.99 7.66
N THR A 62 -10.07 4.69 7.84
CA THR A 62 -10.77 4.84 9.12
C THR A 62 -12.22 4.33 8.98
N VAL A 63 -13.03 4.43 10.04
CA VAL A 63 -14.48 4.14 9.97
C VAL A 63 -15.17 4.99 8.90
N ASP A 64 -14.75 6.25 8.77
CA ASP A 64 -15.51 7.28 8.05
C ASP A 64 -14.82 7.70 6.74
N THR A 65 -13.53 7.42 6.58
CA THR A 65 -12.73 7.94 5.48
C THR A 65 -11.78 6.91 4.90
N THR A 66 -11.44 7.11 3.63
CA THR A 66 -10.34 6.43 2.95
C THR A 66 -9.51 7.49 2.24
N ARG A 67 -8.22 7.51 2.53
CA ARG A 67 -7.23 8.40 1.92
C ARG A 67 -6.23 7.55 1.16
N ILE A 68 -5.77 8.06 0.02
CA ILE A 68 -4.74 7.43 -0.79
C ILE A 68 -3.67 8.48 -1.07
N ALA A 69 -2.41 8.13 -0.83
CA ALA A 69 -1.29 9.05 -0.93
C ALA A 69 -0.09 8.39 -1.58
N ILE A 70 0.69 9.21 -2.29
CA ILE A 70 2.03 8.86 -2.76
C ILE A 70 3.00 9.78 -2.04
N GLU A 71 3.88 9.20 -1.24
CA GLU A 71 4.81 9.93 -0.39
C GLU A 71 6.25 9.75 -0.88
N ASP A 72 7.01 10.84 -0.84
CA ASP A 72 8.47 10.81 -0.94
C ASP A 72 9.05 10.98 0.46
N PRO A 73 9.50 9.91 1.12
CA PRO A 73 10.07 10.01 2.46
C PRO A 73 11.41 10.76 2.48
N MET A 74 12.08 10.93 1.33
CA MET A 74 13.35 11.68 1.25
C MET A 74 13.12 13.19 1.25
N THR A 75 12.01 13.65 0.68
CA THR A 75 11.66 15.08 0.60
C THR A 75 10.53 15.49 1.54
N ALA A 76 9.92 14.54 2.25
CA ALA A 76 8.75 14.74 3.11
C ALA A 76 7.58 15.41 2.38
N THR A 77 7.35 15.02 1.12
CA THR A 77 6.24 15.53 0.29
C THR A 77 5.22 14.43 0.05
N ASP A 78 3.95 14.75 0.19
CA ASP A 78 2.82 13.89 -0.14
C ASP A 78 2.05 14.43 -1.35
N ALA A 79 1.61 13.51 -2.21
CA ALA A 79 0.65 13.78 -3.26
C ALA A 79 -0.62 12.96 -2.98
N GLU A 80 -1.71 13.66 -2.64
CA GLU A 80 -3.00 13.00 -2.46
C GLU A 80 -3.58 12.56 -3.79
N VAL A 81 -3.96 11.29 -3.84
CA VAL A 81 -4.68 10.70 -4.96
C VAL A 81 -6.17 10.70 -4.64
N ASN A 82 -7.02 10.70 -5.66
CA ASN A 82 -8.46 10.62 -5.45
C ASN A 82 -8.85 9.25 -4.86
N ALA A 83 -9.57 9.25 -3.74
CA ALA A 83 -10.05 8.04 -3.08
C ALA A 83 -10.98 7.16 -3.95
N SER A 84 -11.53 7.68 -5.06
CA SER A 84 -12.27 6.87 -6.04
C SER A 84 -11.45 5.75 -6.69
N HIS A 85 -10.13 5.77 -6.53
CA HIS A 85 -9.22 4.72 -7.01
C HIS A 85 -9.08 3.55 -6.02
N VAL A 86 -9.81 3.56 -4.91
CA VAL A 86 -9.79 2.48 -3.92
C VAL A 86 -11.09 1.68 -3.95
N THR A 87 -10.95 0.35 -4.02
CA THR A 87 -12.05 -0.60 -3.84
C THR A 87 -11.77 -1.44 -2.60
N ILE A 88 -12.70 -1.39 -1.64
CA ILE A 88 -12.63 -2.16 -0.40
C ILE A 88 -13.58 -3.35 -0.50
N ALA A 89 -13.03 -4.56 -0.41
CA ALA A 89 -13.77 -5.80 -0.27
C ALA A 89 -13.53 -6.39 1.13
N PRO A 90 -14.34 -7.35 1.60
CA PRO A 90 -14.18 -7.90 2.94
C PRO A 90 -12.76 -8.35 3.25
N SER A 91 -12.08 -9.06 2.35
CA SER A 91 -10.74 -9.61 2.58
C SER A 91 -9.64 -8.94 1.76
N SER A 92 -9.90 -7.79 1.14
CA SER A 92 -8.89 -7.12 0.33
C SER A 92 -9.14 -5.64 0.13
N VAL A 93 -8.06 -4.88 -0.03
CA VAL A 93 -8.08 -3.48 -0.46
C VAL A 93 -7.35 -3.39 -1.78
N THR A 94 -8.03 -2.91 -2.83
CA THR A 94 -7.41 -2.64 -4.13
C THR A 94 -7.27 -1.14 -4.31
N ALA A 95 -6.09 -0.67 -4.66
CA ALA A 95 -5.82 0.74 -4.91
C ALA A 95 -5.07 0.91 -6.23
N PHE A 96 -5.48 1.92 -7.01
CA PHE A 96 -4.74 2.37 -8.17
C PHE A 96 -4.04 3.70 -7.89
N PHE A 97 -2.72 3.71 -8.07
CA PHE A 97 -1.87 4.88 -7.90
C PHE A 97 -1.43 5.39 -9.28
N PRO A 98 -1.98 6.53 -9.74
CA PRO A 98 -1.57 7.12 -11.01
C PRO A 98 -0.15 7.69 -10.86
N ASP A 99 0.84 6.97 -11.38
CA ASP A 99 2.23 7.40 -11.36
C ASP A 99 3.02 6.83 -12.55
N GLU A 100 3.01 7.57 -13.65
CA GLU A 100 3.65 7.20 -14.91
C GLU A 100 5.19 7.20 -14.81
N GLN A 101 5.77 7.87 -13.81
CA GLN A 101 7.21 8.14 -13.76
C GLN A 101 8.01 7.02 -13.11
N LEU A 102 7.41 6.25 -12.21
CA LEU A 102 8.13 5.30 -11.35
C LEU A 102 8.18 3.87 -11.90
N VAL A 103 7.19 3.50 -12.71
CA VAL A 103 7.08 2.18 -13.35
C VAL A 103 8.37 1.68 -14.04
N PRO A 104 9.19 2.51 -14.72
CA PRO A 104 10.40 2.03 -15.40
C PRO A 104 11.59 1.73 -14.49
N TYR A 105 11.57 2.19 -13.23
CA TYR A 105 12.78 2.26 -12.38
C TYR A 105 12.74 1.37 -11.14
N ILE A 106 11.65 0.62 -10.94
CA ILE A 106 11.46 -0.18 -9.73
C ILE A 106 12.47 -1.34 -9.69
N ASP A 107 13.32 -1.36 -8.66
CA ASP A 107 14.31 -2.42 -8.40
C ASP A 107 13.86 -3.35 -7.26
N SER A 108 13.24 -2.77 -6.22
CA SER A 108 12.69 -3.52 -5.09
C SER A 108 11.36 -2.93 -4.63
N LEU A 109 10.51 -3.80 -4.07
CA LEU A 109 9.23 -3.44 -3.48
C LEU A 109 9.08 -4.15 -2.14
N THR A 110 8.72 -3.37 -1.11
CA THR A 110 8.38 -3.88 0.22
C THR A 110 6.96 -3.48 0.56
N ALA A 111 6.12 -4.43 0.93
CA ALA A 111 4.80 -4.13 1.46
C ALA A 111 4.82 -3.99 3.00
N PHE A 112 3.88 -3.23 3.53
CA PHE A 112 3.71 -3.02 4.96
C PHE A 112 2.24 -2.76 5.32
N SER A 113 1.92 -2.93 6.61
CA SER A 113 0.67 -2.48 7.19
C SER A 113 0.90 -1.86 8.56
N VAL A 114 0.20 -0.77 8.86
CA VAL A 114 0.26 -0.06 10.14
C VAL A 114 -1.14 -0.01 10.74
N ILE A 115 -1.25 -0.24 12.04
CA ILE A 115 -2.53 -0.14 12.76
C ILE A 115 -2.32 0.74 13.99
N ASP A 116 -3.06 1.86 14.06
CA ASP A 116 -2.91 2.89 15.10
C ASP A 116 -1.45 3.35 15.29
N GLY A 117 -0.71 3.49 14.20
CA GLY A 117 0.70 3.88 14.22
C GLY A 117 1.66 2.77 14.69
N THR A 118 1.18 1.53 14.86
CA THR A 118 2.03 0.37 15.16
C THR A 118 2.26 -0.44 13.89
N ASP A 119 3.53 -0.60 13.51
CA ASP A 119 3.92 -1.46 12.40
C ASP A 119 3.51 -2.91 12.68
N VAL A 120 2.77 -3.47 11.73
CA VAL A 120 2.43 -4.88 11.69
C VAL A 120 3.30 -5.47 10.58
N ASP A 121 4.53 -5.81 10.95
CA ASP A 121 5.60 -6.23 10.03
C ASP A 121 5.20 -7.46 9.22
N VAL A 122 5.00 -7.26 7.92
CA VAL A 122 4.99 -8.36 6.95
C VAL A 122 5.76 -7.92 5.72
N MET A 123 7.05 -8.26 5.68
CA MET A 123 7.90 -7.99 4.53
C MET A 123 7.60 -8.99 3.42
N PHE A 124 6.98 -8.51 2.34
CA PHE A 124 6.81 -9.27 1.11
C PHE A 124 7.82 -8.81 0.07
N ASP A 125 8.72 -9.70 -0.34
CA ASP A 125 9.55 -9.49 -1.54
C ASP A 125 8.68 -9.73 -2.78
N VAL A 126 8.31 -8.66 -3.47
CA VAL A 126 7.56 -8.78 -4.73
C VAL A 126 8.53 -8.91 -5.89
N THR A 127 8.43 -10.02 -6.62
CA THR A 127 9.21 -10.26 -7.84
C THR A 127 8.41 -9.78 -9.06
N PHE A 128 8.92 -8.81 -9.80
CA PHE A 128 8.33 -8.41 -11.07
C PHE A 128 8.48 -9.51 -12.11
N PRO A 129 7.46 -9.79 -12.96
CA PRO A 129 7.68 -10.59 -14.15
C PRO A 129 8.75 -9.89 -15.00
N LYS A 130 9.84 -10.60 -15.30
CA LYS A 130 10.91 -10.07 -16.15
C LYS A 130 10.29 -9.54 -17.45
N ARG A 131 10.58 -8.27 -17.78
CA ARG A 131 10.29 -7.74 -19.13
C ARG A 131 10.95 -8.68 -20.15
N LEU A 132 10.14 -9.28 -21.01
CA LEU A 132 10.59 -10.08 -22.16
C LEU A 132 11.24 -9.18 -23.22
#